data_AF-A0A965VP53-F1
#
_entry.id   AF-A0A965VP53-F1
#
_cell.length_a   1.000
_cell.length_b   1.000
_cell.length_c   1.000
_cell.angle_alpha   90.00
_cell.angle_beta   90.00
_cell.angle_gamma   90.00
#
_symmetry.space_group_name_H-M   'P 1'
#
loop_
_entity.id
_entity.type
_entity.pdbx_description
1 polymer ?
#
loop_
_entity_poly.entity_id
_entity_poly.type
_entity_poly.pdbx_seq_one_letter_code
_entity_poly.pdbx_strand_id
1 'polypeptide(L)'
;LVEFPMWDEYGDMIKSDIADLKNIGGPYGGAITAGKFLEHFVDYPWMHFDIAGVSLNMSKKGYHPIGGTAYGVRMMLDFLMHYTIQK
;
A
#
# COMPACT_ATOMS: atom_id res chain seq x y z
N LEU A 1 9.65 7.19 -1.02
CA LEU A 1 8.52 6.33 -1.42
C LEU A 1 8.93 5.58 -2.66
N VAL A 2 8.42 4.37 -2.85
CA VAL A 2 8.55 3.63 -4.11
C VAL A 2 7.14 3.45 -4.64
N GLU A 3 6.90 3.91 -5.85
CA GLU A 3 5.63 3.69 -6.54
C GLU A 3 5.67 2.32 -7.21
N PHE A 4 4.62 1.53 -7.00
CA PHE A 4 4.51 0.21 -7.58
C PHE A 4 3.67 0.29 -8.87
N PRO A 5 4.06 -0.44 -9.92
CA PRO A 5 3.31 -0.42 -11.17
C PRO A 5 1.94 -1.09 -10.99
N MET A 6 0.86 -0.36 -11.24
CA MET A 6 -0.52 -0.84 -11.15
C MET A 6 -1.06 -1.29 -12.51
N TRP A 7 -0.29 -2.09 -13.26
CA TRP A 7 -0.69 -2.60 -14.58
C TRP A 7 -1.81 -3.63 -14.50
N ASP A 8 -2.62 -3.75 -15.56
CA ASP A 8 -3.83 -4.56 -15.60
C ASP A 8 -3.57 -6.07 -15.49
N GLU A 9 -2.38 -6.53 -15.91
CA GLU A 9 -1.98 -7.94 -15.85
C GLU A 9 -1.94 -8.47 -14.40
N TYR A 10 -1.68 -7.60 -13.42
CA TYR A 10 -1.78 -7.98 -12.00
C TYR A 10 -3.23 -8.19 -11.56
N GLY A 11 -4.19 -7.51 -12.20
CA GLY A 11 -5.63 -7.72 -12.00
C GLY A 11 -6.11 -9.06 -12.55
N ASP A 12 -5.55 -9.50 -13.68
CA ASP A 12 -5.85 -10.84 -14.23
C ASP A 12 -5.48 -11.96 -13.24
N MET A 13 -4.43 -11.76 -12.45
CA MET A 13 -4.00 -12.74 -11.46
C MET A 13 -5.02 -12.98 -10.35
N ILE A 14 -5.96 -12.05 -10.09
CA ILE A 14 -6.95 -12.13 -9.01
C ILE A 14 -8.39 -12.38 -9.52
N LYS A 15 -8.55 -12.73 -10.79
CA LYS A 15 -9.84 -13.24 -11.32
C LYS A 15 -10.22 -14.57 -10.68
N SER A 16 -11.51 -14.78 -10.48
CA SER A 16 -12.08 -15.99 -9.86
C SER A 16 -13.10 -16.64 -10.78
N ASP A 17 -13.14 -17.97 -10.79
CA ASP A 17 -14.08 -18.76 -11.60
C ASP A 17 -15.46 -18.92 -10.93
N ILE A 18 -15.54 -18.61 -9.63
CA ILE A 18 -16.74 -18.88 -8.80
C ILE A 18 -17.24 -17.65 -8.03
N ALA A 19 -16.55 -16.52 -8.14
CA ALA A 19 -16.87 -15.27 -7.46
C ALA A 19 -16.39 -14.09 -8.30
N ASP A 20 -16.77 -12.87 -7.93
CA ASP A 20 -16.33 -11.66 -8.64
C ASP A 20 -14.81 -11.47 -8.57
N LEU A 21 -14.18 -11.92 -7.47
CA LEU A 21 -12.75 -11.76 -7.21
C LEU A 21 -12.22 -12.85 -6.26
N LYS A 22 -10.95 -13.24 -6.39
CA LYS A 22 -10.24 -14.02 -5.35
C LYS A 22 -9.28 -13.13 -4.58
N ASN A 23 -9.08 -13.44 -3.30
CA ASN A 23 -8.27 -12.62 -2.38
C ASN A 23 -6.76 -12.86 -2.47
N ILE A 24 -6.31 -13.75 -3.36
CA ILE A 24 -4.90 -14.11 -3.55
C ILE A 24 -4.63 -14.26 -5.04
N GLY A 25 -3.58 -13.60 -5.53
CA GLY A 25 -3.13 -13.72 -6.92
C GLY A 25 -2.28 -14.98 -7.15
N GLY A 26 -0.99 -14.87 -6.82
CA GLY A 26 0.01 -15.93 -6.97
C GLY A 26 1.30 -15.58 -6.20
N PRO A 27 2.40 -16.33 -6.39
CA PRO A 27 3.63 -16.14 -5.62
C PRO A 27 4.43 -14.88 -6.03
N TYR A 28 4.14 -14.29 -7.18
CA TYR A 28 4.84 -13.11 -7.70
C TYR A 28 3.95 -11.87 -7.60
N GLY A 29 4.56 -10.72 -7.29
CA GLY A 29 3.83 -9.44 -7.26
C GLY A 29 2.77 -9.35 -6.16
N GLY A 30 2.95 -10.05 -5.03
CA GLY A 30 1.96 -10.12 -3.94
C GLY A 30 1.46 -8.75 -3.46
N ALA A 31 2.37 -7.78 -3.26
CA ALA A 31 1.98 -6.42 -2.85
C ALA A 31 1.12 -5.71 -3.92
N ILE A 32 1.42 -5.90 -5.21
CA ILE A 32 0.67 -5.28 -6.32
C ILE A 32 -0.70 -5.94 -6.48
N THR A 33 -0.75 -7.27 -6.44
CA THR A 33 -2.03 -8.01 -6.53
C THR A 33 -2.95 -7.74 -5.34
N ALA A 34 -2.39 -7.54 -4.13
CA ALA A 34 -3.15 -7.05 -2.98
C ALA A 34 -3.67 -5.62 -3.20
N GLY A 35 -2.85 -4.74 -3.79
CA GLY A 35 -3.28 -3.40 -4.23
C GLY A 35 -4.43 -3.47 -5.25
N LYS A 36 -4.33 -4.32 -6.27
CA LYS A 36 -5.38 -4.57 -7.26
C LYS A 36 -6.66 -5.11 -6.63
N PHE A 37 -6.54 -5.93 -5.59
CA PHE A 37 -7.72 -6.37 -4.84
C PHE A 37 -8.43 -5.20 -4.17
N LEU A 38 -7.69 -4.28 -3.54
CA LEU A 38 -8.28 -3.08 -2.92
C LEU A 38 -8.86 -2.11 -3.96
N GLU A 39 -8.22 -1.96 -5.12
CA GLU A 39 -8.69 -1.13 -6.25
C GLU A 39 -10.13 -1.47 -6.66
N HIS A 40 -10.52 -2.75 -6.56
CA HIS A 40 -11.87 -3.20 -6.92
C HIS A 40 -12.98 -2.58 -6.06
N PHE A 41 -12.66 -2.12 -4.85
CA PHE A 41 -13.64 -1.62 -3.87
C PHE A 41 -13.66 -0.09 -3.74
N VAL A 42 -13.03 0.63 -4.67
CA VAL A 42 -12.94 2.10 -4.64
C VAL A 42 -13.45 2.71 -5.96
N ASP A 43 -14.21 3.80 -5.84
CA ASP A 43 -14.79 4.58 -6.95
C ASP A 43 -14.34 6.05 -6.94
N TYR A 44 -13.31 6.38 -6.15
CA TYR A 44 -12.74 7.72 -5.95
C TYR A 44 -11.20 7.71 -6.10
N PRO A 45 -10.55 8.88 -6.28
CA PRO A 45 -9.09 8.98 -6.28
C PRO A 45 -8.52 8.43 -4.97
N TRP A 46 -7.63 7.45 -5.06
CA TRP A 46 -7.16 6.69 -3.90
C TRP A 46 -5.65 6.43 -3.96
N MET A 47 -5.09 6.11 -2.79
CA MET A 47 -3.71 5.66 -2.65
C MET A 47 -3.64 4.67 -1.50
N HIS A 48 -2.94 3.55 -1.72
CA HIS A 48 -2.63 2.58 -0.69
C HIS A 48 -1.15 2.59 -0.36
N PHE A 49 -0.84 2.64 0.94
CA PHE A 49 0.53 2.55 1.45
C PHE A 49 0.73 1.18 2.11
N ASP A 50 1.44 0.29 1.43
CA ASP A 50 1.94 -0.94 2.05
C ASP A 50 3.16 -0.60 2.92
N ILE A 51 2.96 -0.65 4.25
CA ILE A 51 3.99 -0.34 5.26
C ILE A 51 4.50 -1.58 5.98
N ALA A 52 4.13 -2.79 5.54
CA ALA A 52 4.44 -4.03 6.26
C ALA A 52 5.95 -4.16 6.54
N GLY A 53 6.77 -3.97 5.51
CA GLY A 53 8.23 -4.12 5.60
C GLY A 53 8.94 -3.06 6.46
N VAL A 54 8.32 -1.91 6.69
CA VAL A 54 8.90 -0.80 7.47
C VAL A 54 8.25 -0.62 8.83
N SER A 55 7.22 -1.40 9.17
CA SER A 55 6.40 -1.23 10.37
C SER A 55 7.15 -1.43 11.70
N LEU A 56 8.18 -2.29 11.70
CA LEU A 56 8.89 -2.72 12.91
C LEU A 56 10.41 -2.71 12.72
N ASN A 57 11.13 -2.15 13.70
CA ASN A 57 12.57 -2.23 13.79
C ASN A 57 12.99 -3.28 14.83
N MET A 58 13.80 -4.25 14.41
CA MET A 58 14.41 -5.26 15.29
C MET A 58 15.68 -4.76 15.99
N SER A 59 16.21 -3.62 15.55
CA SER A 59 17.39 -2.96 16.11
C SER A 59 17.24 -1.45 16.02
N LYS A 60 17.95 -0.71 16.89
CA LYS A 60 17.96 0.75 16.84
C LYS A 60 18.51 1.23 15.49
N LYS A 61 17.81 2.14 14.83
CA LYS A 61 18.22 2.76 13.56
C LYS A 61 18.11 4.28 13.63
N GLY A 62 19.24 4.96 13.81
CA GLY A 62 19.27 6.41 13.99
C GLY A 62 18.47 6.83 15.22
N TYR A 63 17.46 7.69 15.02
CA TYR A 63 16.52 8.12 16.07
C TYR A 63 15.34 7.16 16.29
N HIS A 64 15.18 6.11 15.48
CA HIS A 64 14.11 5.14 15.68
C HIS A 64 14.55 4.07 16.72
N PRO A 65 13.80 3.88 17.81
CA PRO A 65 14.05 2.81 18.76
C PRO A 65 13.69 1.44 18.19
N ILE A 66 13.97 0.38 18.96
CA ILE A 66 13.46 -0.97 18.70
C ILE A 66 11.94 -0.95 18.89
N GLY A 67 11.21 -1.63 18.00
CA GLY A 67 9.75 -1.70 18.01
C GLY A 67 9.11 -0.94 16.84
N GLY A 68 7.89 -0.45 17.06
CA GLY A 68 7.09 0.21 16.02
C GLY A 68 7.76 1.49 15.51
N THR A 69 7.82 1.65 14.20
CA THR A 69 8.52 2.77 13.55
C THR A 69 7.63 3.98 13.30
N ALA A 70 6.30 3.80 13.29
CA ALA A 70 5.32 4.78 12.85
C ALA A 70 5.66 5.37 11.45
N TYR A 71 6.19 4.53 10.56
CA TYR A 71 6.54 4.94 9.20
C TYR A 71 5.30 5.49 8.47
N GLY A 72 5.48 6.57 7.70
CA GLY A 72 4.39 7.23 6.97
C GLY A 72 3.68 8.36 7.73
N VAL A 73 3.76 8.44 9.07
CA VAL A 73 3.04 9.48 9.83
C VAL A 73 3.47 10.91 9.46
N ARG A 74 4.78 11.18 9.42
CA ARG A 74 5.29 12.50 9.02
C ARG A 74 4.92 12.87 7.59
N MET A 75 4.95 11.89 6.68
CA MET A 75 4.57 12.08 5.28
C MET A 75 3.09 12.43 5.15
N MET A 76 2.21 11.70 5.86
CA MET A 76 0.79 11.98 5.85
C MET A 76 0.47 13.35 6.44
N LEU A 77 1.14 13.71 7.54
CA LEU A 77 1.00 15.03 8.15
C LEU A 77 1.42 16.14 7.17
N ASP A 78 2.58 15.99 6.54
CA ASP A 78 3.10 16.93 5.55
C ASP A 78 2.15 17.07 4.36
N PHE A 79 1.64 15.96 3.83
CA PHE A 79 0.64 15.95 2.77
C PHE A 79 -0.61 16.73 3.18
N LEU A 80 -1.20 16.45 4.35
CA LEU A 80 -2.41 17.12 4.82
C LEU A 80 -2.20 18.62 5.05
N MET A 81 -1.05 19.01 5.59
CA MET A 81 -0.70 20.42 5.80
C MET A 81 -0.60 21.19 4.48
N HIS A 82 0.02 20.61 3.45
CA HIS A 82 0.19 21.30 2.18
C HIS A 82 -1.05 21.17 1.27
N TYR A 83 -1.80 20.08 1.38
CA TYR A 83 -3.03 19.87 0.62
C TYR A 83 -4.14 20.86 1.01
N THR A 84 -4.22 21.21 2.30
CA THR A 84 -5.21 22.18 2.80
C THR A 84 -4.87 23.64 2.46
N ILE A 85 -3.60 23.95 2.20
CA ILE A 85 -3.13 25.29 1.81
C ILE A 85 -3.32 25.54 0.29
N GLN A 86 -3.43 24.48 -0.51
CA GLN A 86 -3.52 24.55 -1.98
C GLN A 86 -4.97 24.56 -2.51
N LYS A 87 -5.97 24.41 -1.64
CA LYS A 87 -7.39 24.62 -1.97
C LYS A 87 -7.86 25.97 -1.44
#